data_AF-A0A8J5WZZ1-F1
#
_entry.id   AF-A0A8J5WZZ1-F1
#
_cell.length_a   1.000
_cell.length_b   1.000
_cell.length_c   1.000
_cell.angle_alpha   90.00
_cell.angle_beta   90.00
_cell.angle_gamma   90.00
#
_symmetry.space_group_name_H-M   'P 1'
#
loop_
_entity.id
_entity.type
_entity.pdbx_description
1 polymer ?
#
loop_
_entity_poly.entity_id
_entity_poly.type
_entity_poly.pdbx_seq_one_letter_code
_entity_poly.pdbx_strand_id
1 'polypeptide(L)'
;MAACLRLLLVVAVSISLRRISATVTVEDACQHTKYPAYCVNALSARPESKAAADLPALAELSLALAAESGAATVSFVRNLGKMPGGLPPECLEECVAKFQEAVAELRRSKAALEERGDAAGAKAWATAARVDGDTCMDDCNKVEGGASPDIADRIQELGKLCSIALALTNASSRNSAA
;
A
#
# COMPACT_ATOMS: atom_id res chain seq x y z
N MET A 1 -60.44 -1.91 53.53
CA MET A 1 -59.98 -0.94 52.53
C MET A 1 -58.55 -1.31 52.17
N ALA A 2 -58.36 -1.96 51.02
CA ALA A 2 -57.07 -2.47 50.56
C ALA A 2 -56.43 -1.47 49.59
N ALA A 3 -55.25 -0.94 49.93
CA ALA A 3 -54.47 -0.09 49.03
C ALA A 3 -53.35 -0.94 48.42
N CYS A 4 -53.54 -1.33 47.16
CA CYS A 4 -52.58 -2.11 46.39
C CYS A 4 -51.56 -1.13 45.77
N LEU A 5 -50.39 -0.99 46.39
CA LEU A 5 -49.29 -0.20 45.84
C LEU A 5 -48.68 -0.96 44.65
N ARG A 6 -48.95 -0.52 43.42
CA ARG A 6 -48.31 -1.06 42.21
C ARG A 6 -46.95 -0.40 42.01
N LEU A 7 -45.88 -1.12 42.34
CA LEU A 7 -44.51 -0.75 42.05
C LEU A 7 -44.24 -0.96 40.55
N LEU A 8 -44.19 0.11 39.76
CA LEU A 8 -43.80 0.05 38.35
C LEU A 8 -42.27 -0.06 38.25
N LEU A 9 -41.76 -1.28 38.08
CA LEU A 9 -40.37 -1.54 37.70
C LEU A 9 -40.16 -1.09 36.26
N VAL A 10 -39.67 0.13 36.06
CA VAL A 10 -39.15 0.57 34.75
C VAL A 10 -37.80 -0.12 34.56
N VAL A 11 -37.81 -1.28 33.90
CA VAL A 11 -36.58 -1.92 33.43
C VAL A 11 -36.04 -1.06 32.29
N ALA A 12 -35.07 -0.19 32.60
CA ALA A 12 -34.29 0.48 31.58
C ALA A 12 -33.47 -0.58 30.83
N VAL A 13 -34.01 -1.07 29.71
CA VAL A 13 -33.27 -1.92 28.80
C VAL A 13 -32.23 -1.03 28.13
N SER A 14 -31.00 -1.06 28.66
CA SER A 14 -29.82 -0.51 27.99
C SER A 14 -29.58 -1.34 26.72
N ILE A 15 -30.22 -0.95 25.62
CA ILE A 15 -29.91 -1.51 24.30
C ILE A 15 -28.52 -0.98 23.96
N SER A 16 -27.48 -1.75 24.30
CA SER A 16 -26.14 -1.55 23.77
C SER A 16 -26.22 -1.72 22.25
N LEU A 17 -26.38 -0.61 21.53
CA LEU A 17 -26.15 -0.53 20.09
C LEU A 17 -24.67 -0.88 19.87
N ARG A 18 -24.37 -2.17 19.68
CA ARG A 18 -23.11 -2.58 19.07
C ARG A 18 -23.05 -1.86 17.74
N ARG A 19 -22.14 -0.89 17.59
CA ARG A 19 -21.82 -0.35 16.26
C ARG A 19 -21.33 -1.53 15.44
N ILE A 20 -22.18 -2.05 14.56
CA ILE A 20 -21.76 -2.98 13.52
C ILE A 20 -20.95 -2.10 12.57
N SER A 21 -19.64 -2.04 12.76
CA SER A 21 -18.77 -1.42 11.76
C SER A 21 -18.90 -2.27 10.51
N ALA A 22 -19.37 -1.68 9.42
CA ALA A 22 -19.39 -2.36 8.14
C ALA A 22 -17.95 -2.78 7.81
N THR A 23 -17.75 -4.07 7.51
CA THR A 23 -16.46 -4.59 7.05
C THR A 23 -16.16 -3.96 5.69
N VAL A 24 -14.97 -3.38 5.54
CA VAL A 24 -14.53 -2.81 4.25
C VAL A 24 -14.05 -3.94 3.36
N THR A 25 -14.64 -4.09 2.18
CA THR A 25 -14.18 -5.05 1.17
C THR A 25 -13.02 -4.50 0.36
N VAL A 26 -12.30 -5.38 -0.35
CA VAL A 26 -11.25 -4.97 -1.31
C VAL A 26 -11.85 -4.08 -2.40
N GLU A 27 -13.02 -4.44 -2.89
CA GLU A 27 -13.76 -3.70 -3.90
C GLU A 27 -14.08 -2.27 -3.43
N ASP A 28 -14.61 -2.13 -2.20
CA ASP A 28 -14.92 -0.82 -1.61
C ASP A 28 -13.65 0.03 -1.45
N ALA A 29 -12.59 -0.54 -0.89
CA ALA A 29 -11.33 0.16 -0.68
C ALA A 29 -10.72 0.64 -2.00
N CYS A 30 -10.73 -0.21 -3.03
CA CYS A 30 -10.11 0.10 -4.32
C CYS A 30 -10.82 1.23 -5.09
N GLN A 31 -12.06 1.60 -4.74
CA GLN A 31 -12.75 2.77 -5.29
C GLN A 31 -12.04 4.10 -4.93
N HIS A 32 -11.24 4.12 -3.87
CA HIS A 32 -10.45 5.30 -3.50
C HIS A 32 -9.19 5.49 -4.38
N THR A 33 -8.88 4.52 -5.25
CA THR A 33 -7.64 4.52 -6.04
C THR A 33 -7.90 4.96 -7.48
N LYS A 34 -6.88 5.53 -8.13
CA LYS A 34 -6.93 5.81 -9.58
C LYS A 34 -6.76 4.56 -10.46
N TYR A 35 -6.53 3.39 -9.86
CA TYR A 35 -6.31 2.11 -10.55
C TYR A 35 -7.23 1.01 -9.98
N PRO A 36 -8.56 1.18 -9.97
CA PRO A 36 -9.46 0.32 -9.22
C PRO A 36 -9.38 -1.15 -9.64
N ALA A 37 -9.42 -1.45 -10.94
CA ALA A 37 -9.34 -2.82 -11.43
C ALA A 37 -8.01 -3.51 -11.07
N TYR A 38 -6.90 -2.78 -11.22
CA TYR A 38 -5.57 -3.30 -10.89
C TYR A 38 -5.40 -3.46 -9.36
N CYS A 39 -5.94 -2.55 -8.56
CA CYS A 39 -5.99 -2.64 -7.10
C CYS A 39 -6.72 -3.90 -6.64
N VAL A 40 -7.93 -4.15 -7.17
CA VAL A 40 -8.71 -5.35 -6.83
C VAL A 40 -7.94 -6.61 -7.21
N ASN A 41 -7.39 -6.66 -8.42
CA ASN A 41 -6.60 -7.81 -8.87
C ASN A 41 -5.38 -8.08 -7.95
N ALA A 42 -4.63 -7.03 -7.61
CA ALA A 42 -3.43 -7.15 -6.79
C ALA A 42 -3.74 -7.59 -5.34
N LEU A 43 -4.76 -6.99 -4.72
CA LEU A 43 -5.11 -7.30 -3.33
C LEU A 43 -5.83 -8.65 -3.20
N SER A 44 -6.78 -8.96 -4.08
CA SER A 44 -7.54 -10.22 -4.02
C SER A 44 -6.68 -11.46 -4.32
N ALA A 45 -5.51 -11.29 -4.95
CA ALA A 45 -4.52 -12.36 -5.12
C ALA A 45 -3.84 -12.78 -3.79
N ARG A 46 -3.99 -11.98 -2.73
CA ARG A 46 -3.37 -12.22 -1.42
C ARG A 46 -4.37 -12.85 -0.46
N PRO A 47 -4.09 -14.05 0.10
CA PRO A 47 -4.93 -14.65 1.14
C PRO A 47 -5.20 -13.71 2.32
N GLU A 48 -4.23 -12.86 2.66
CA GLU A 48 -4.28 -11.87 3.74
C GLU A 48 -5.42 -10.86 3.56
N SER A 49 -5.83 -10.57 2.31
CA SER A 49 -6.94 -9.65 2.03
C SER A 49 -8.28 -10.11 2.60
N LYS A 50 -8.47 -11.43 2.82
CA LYS A 50 -9.68 -11.98 3.43
C LYS A 50 -9.80 -11.66 4.92
N ALA A 51 -8.66 -11.44 5.57
CA ALA A 51 -8.59 -11.08 6.99
C ALA A 51 -8.58 -9.56 7.20
N ALA A 52 -8.28 -8.78 6.16
CA ALA A 52 -8.33 -7.33 6.21
C ALA A 52 -9.79 -6.85 6.23
N ALA A 53 -10.25 -6.38 7.39
CA ALA A 53 -11.64 -5.97 7.60
C ALA A 53 -11.84 -4.44 7.53
N ASP A 54 -10.75 -3.67 7.37
CA ASP A 54 -10.75 -2.21 7.38
C ASP A 54 -9.72 -1.60 6.41
N LEU A 55 -9.82 -0.28 6.22
CA LEU A 55 -8.91 0.48 5.35
C LEU A 55 -7.44 0.48 5.81
N PRO A 56 -7.11 0.62 7.11
CA PRO A 56 -5.74 0.45 7.59
C PRO A 56 -5.11 -0.88 7.17
N ALA A 57 -5.79 -2.02 7.40
CA ALA A 57 -5.26 -3.34 7.05
C ALA A 57 -5.04 -3.49 5.53
N LEU A 58 -5.95 -2.98 4.70
CA LEU A 58 -5.80 -2.99 3.24
C LEU A 58 -4.69 -2.04 2.77
N ALA A 59 -4.49 -0.91 3.45
CA ALA A 59 -3.37 0.00 3.18
C ALA A 59 -2.03 -0.65 3.54
N GLU A 60 -1.91 -1.31 4.69
CA GLU A 60 -0.71 -2.07 5.08
C GLU A 60 -0.40 -3.20 4.08
N LEU A 61 -1.42 -3.94 3.65
CA LEU A 61 -1.26 -4.99 2.64
C LEU A 61 -0.77 -4.41 1.29
N SER A 62 -1.30 -3.27 0.86
CA SER A 62 -0.85 -2.61 -0.37
C SER A 62 0.59 -2.09 -0.29
N LEU A 63 1.03 -1.62 0.89
CA LEU A 63 2.43 -1.23 1.14
C LEU A 63 3.36 -2.45 1.09
N ALA A 64 2.93 -3.58 1.65
CA ALA A 64 3.68 -4.84 1.57
C ALA A 64 3.83 -5.32 0.11
N LEU A 65 2.75 -5.28 -0.68
CA LEU A 65 2.79 -5.62 -2.11
C LEU A 65 3.75 -4.73 -2.91
N ALA A 66 3.72 -3.42 -2.67
CA ALA A 66 4.67 -2.50 -3.28
C ALA A 66 6.13 -2.85 -2.93
N ALA A 67 6.40 -3.17 -1.66
CA ALA A 67 7.74 -3.56 -1.21
C ALA A 67 8.21 -4.87 -1.84
N GLU A 68 7.32 -5.86 -1.99
CA GLU A 68 7.61 -7.12 -2.68
C GLU A 68 7.92 -6.89 -4.17
N SER A 69 7.15 -6.03 -4.84
CA SER A 69 7.40 -5.64 -6.24
C SER A 69 8.75 -4.93 -6.42
N GLY A 70 9.09 -4.01 -5.50
CA GLY A 70 10.41 -3.38 -5.48
C GLY A 70 11.55 -4.38 -5.31
N ALA A 71 11.41 -5.32 -4.36
CA ALA A 71 12.42 -6.36 -4.12
C ALA A 71 12.58 -7.33 -5.31
N ALA A 72 11.49 -7.68 -5.97
CA ALA A 72 11.51 -8.45 -7.21
C ALA A 72 12.24 -7.68 -8.32
N THR A 73 12.06 -6.36 -8.38
CA THR A 73 12.73 -5.51 -9.35
C THR A 73 14.23 -5.38 -9.07
N VAL A 74 14.66 -5.25 -7.81
CA VAL A 74 16.10 -5.35 -7.46
C VAL A 74 16.73 -6.62 -8.02
N SER A 75 16.05 -7.76 -7.84
CA SER A 75 16.55 -9.05 -8.34
C SER A 75 16.61 -9.10 -9.86
N PHE A 76 15.64 -8.49 -10.54
CA PHE A 76 15.61 -8.37 -11.99
C PHE A 76 16.75 -7.51 -12.52
N VAL A 77 16.95 -6.30 -11.98
CA VAL A 77 17.98 -5.34 -12.42
C VAL A 77 19.38 -5.94 -12.27
N ARG A 78 19.65 -6.65 -11.17
CA ARG A 78 20.91 -7.40 -10.96
C ARG A 78 21.19 -8.46 -12.02
N ASN A 79 20.15 -9.01 -12.64
CA ASN A 79 20.30 -10.01 -13.71
C ASN A 79 20.39 -9.36 -15.09
N LEU A 80 19.85 -8.15 -15.27
CA LEU A 80 19.91 -7.42 -16.53
C LEU A 80 21.35 -7.11 -16.96
N GLY A 81 22.23 -6.78 -16.02
CA GLY A 81 23.65 -6.54 -16.30
C GLY A 81 24.44 -7.78 -16.74
N LYS A 82 23.85 -8.98 -16.63
CA LYS A 82 24.46 -10.24 -17.07
C LYS A 82 24.00 -10.66 -18.46
N MET A 83 23.03 -9.95 -19.06
CA MET A 83 22.46 -10.31 -20.36
C MET A 83 23.26 -9.68 -21.50
N PRO A 84 23.43 -10.38 -22.64
CA PRO A 84 23.99 -9.79 -23.85
C PRO A 84 23.14 -8.60 -24.31
N GLY A 85 23.78 -7.44 -24.57
CA GLY A 85 23.06 -6.21 -24.90
C GLY A 85 22.35 -5.56 -23.71
N GLY A 86 22.70 -5.95 -22.47
CA GLY A 86 22.24 -5.30 -21.26
C GLY A 86 22.76 -3.86 -21.10
N LEU A 87 22.20 -3.16 -20.11
CA LEU A 87 22.54 -1.78 -19.80
C LEU A 87 23.91 -1.66 -19.10
N PRO A 88 24.55 -0.47 -19.12
CA PRO A 88 25.83 -0.24 -18.45
C PRO A 88 25.77 -0.59 -16.96
N PRO A 89 26.80 -1.26 -16.40
CA PRO A 89 26.83 -1.66 -14.99
C PRO A 89 26.59 -0.50 -14.01
N GLU A 90 27.19 0.67 -14.26
CA GLU A 90 27.07 1.85 -13.41
C GLU A 90 25.62 2.35 -13.29
N CYS A 91 24.86 2.26 -14.39
CA CYS A 91 23.45 2.60 -14.44
C CYS A 91 22.61 1.59 -13.63
N LEU A 92 22.93 0.31 -13.75
CA LEU A 92 22.20 -0.76 -13.07
C LEU A 92 22.48 -0.78 -11.55
N GLU A 93 23.69 -0.43 -11.13
CA GLU A 93 24.04 -0.30 -9.71
C GLU A 93 23.24 0.81 -9.03
N GLU A 94 23.14 1.99 -9.65
CA GLU A 94 22.32 3.10 -9.13
C GLU A 94 20.83 2.74 -9.10
N CYS A 95 20.32 2.13 -10.18
CA CYS A 95 18.93 1.67 -10.19
C CYS A 95 18.66 0.62 -9.08
N VAL A 96 19.59 -0.30 -8.85
CA VAL A 96 19.51 -1.25 -7.73
C VAL A 96 19.44 -0.51 -6.39
N ALA A 97 20.30 0.49 -6.17
CA ALA A 97 20.32 1.26 -4.93
C ALA A 97 18.99 1.99 -4.70
N LYS A 98 18.44 2.64 -5.73
CA LYS A 98 17.14 3.33 -5.66
C LYS A 98 15.97 2.38 -5.36
N PHE A 99 15.92 1.21 -5.99
CA PHE A 99 14.89 0.23 -5.64
C PHE A 99 15.09 -0.36 -4.24
N GLN A 100 16.32 -0.48 -3.74
CA GLN A 100 16.57 -0.90 -2.36
C GLN A 100 16.06 0.14 -1.35
N GLU A 101 16.28 1.43 -1.62
CA GLU A 101 15.75 2.53 -0.80
C GLU A 101 14.22 2.53 -0.84
N ALA A 102 13.62 2.45 -2.02
CA ALA A 102 12.16 2.35 -2.17
C ALA A 102 11.57 1.19 -1.34
N VAL A 103 12.22 0.03 -1.31
CA VAL A 103 11.79 -1.10 -0.48
C VAL A 103 11.91 -0.80 1.02
N ALA A 104 12.99 -0.14 1.44
CA ALA A 104 13.18 0.26 2.83
C ALA A 104 12.12 1.28 3.28
N GLU A 105 11.84 2.27 2.43
CA GLU A 105 10.82 3.29 2.66
C GLU A 105 9.40 2.71 2.68
N LEU A 106 9.07 1.75 1.81
CA LEU A 106 7.77 1.08 1.84
C LEU A 106 7.58 0.24 3.10
N ARG A 107 8.62 -0.44 3.57
CA ARG A 107 8.59 -1.15 4.87
C ARG A 107 8.44 -0.16 6.03
N ARG A 108 9.14 0.96 5.99
CA ARG A 108 9.02 2.04 6.98
C ARG A 108 7.64 2.67 6.98
N SER A 109 7.02 2.81 5.81
CA SER A 109 5.65 3.27 5.63
C SER A 109 4.65 2.31 6.28
N LYS A 110 4.78 1.00 6.02
CA LYS A 110 3.95 -0.03 6.65
C LYS A 110 4.06 0.03 8.17
N ALA A 111 5.28 0.02 8.71
CA ALA A 111 5.52 0.09 10.14
C ALA A 111 4.98 1.38 10.77
N ALA A 112 5.06 2.52 10.06
CA ALA A 112 4.46 3.76 10.53
C ALA A 112 2.94 3.67 10.70
N LEU A 113 2.26 3.01 9.77
CA LEU A 113 0.82 2.82 9.84
C LEU A 113 0.43 1.79 10.91
N GLU A 114 1.07 0.62 10.91
CA GLU A 114 0.78 -0.52 11.78
C GLU A 114 1.09 -0.25 13.26
N GLU A 115 2.25 0.34 13.55
CA GLU A 115 2.72 0.49 14.94
C GLU A 115 2.28 1.81 15.58
N ARG A 116 2.12 2.86 14.77
CA ARG A 116 1.92 4.24 15.27
C ARG A 116 0.64 4.89 14.77
N GLY A 117 -0.08 4.29 13.82
CA GLY A 117 -1.19 4.95 13.14
C GLY A 117 -0.76 6.22 12.38
N ASP A 118 0.54 6.36 12.08
CA ASP A 118 1.14 7.55 11.50
C ASP A 118 0.94 7.59 9.98
N ALA A 119 -0.29 7.92 9.58
CA ALA A 119 -0.65 8.01 8.17
C ALA A 119 0.13 9.13 7.43
N ALA A 120 0.53 10.20 8.12
CA ALA A 120 1.31 11.29 7.52
C ALA A 120 2.72 10.82 7.17
N GLY A 121 3.41 10.18 8.11
CA GLY A 121 4.72 9.56 7.89
C GLY A 121 4.65 8.45 6.85
N ALA A 122 3.66 7.57 6.92
CA ALA A 122 3.46 6.52 5.92
C ALA A 122 3.33 7.10 4.50
N LYS A 123 2.54 8.15 4.31
CA LYS A 123 2.42 8.83 3.01
C LYS A 123 3.74 9.43 2.54
N ALA A 124 4.51 10.04 3.43
CA ALA A 124 5.80 10.63 3.08
C ALA A 124 6.76 9.56 2.53
N TRP A 125 6.93 8.46 3.26
CA TRP A 125 7.80 7.35 2.85
C TRP A 125 7.30 6.65 1.59
N ALA A 126 5.99 6.41 1.44
CA ALA A 126 5.46 5.82 0.20
C ALA A 126 5.59 6.75 -1.03
N THR A 127 5.60 8.07 -0.81
CA THR A 127 5.83 9.05 -1.88
C THR A 127 7.30 9.05 -2.30
N ALA A 128 8.22 9.02 -1.32
CA ALA A 128 9.65 8.92 -1.60
C ALA A 128 9.97 7.61 -2.35
N ALA A 129 9.39 6.49 -1.93
CA ALA A 129 9.64 5.20 -2.58
C ALA A 129 9.20 5.17 -4.04
N ARG A 130 8.10 5.89 -4.34
CA ARG A 130 7.64 6.09 -5.71
C ARG A 130 8.67 6.89 -6.52
N VAL A 131 9.19 7.99 -5.96
CA VAL A 131 10.18 8.84 -6.62
C VAL A 131 11.47 8.05 -6.89
N ASP A 132 11.95 7.26 -5.93
CA ASP A 132 13.14 6.43 -6.11
C ASP A 132 12.93 5.40 -7.24
N GLY A 133 11.78 4.73 -7.28
CA GLY A 133 11.43 3.83 -8.37
C GLY A 133 11.34 4.55 -9.73
N ASP A 134 10.62 5.67 -9.79
CA ASP A 134 10.40 6.46 -11.02
C ASP A 134 11.72 7.03 -11.58
N THR A 135 12.72 7.27 -10.74
CA THR A 135 14.01 7.90 -11.11
C THR A 135 15.18 6.92 -11.20
N CYS A 136 14.96 5.60 -11.08
CA CYS A 136 16.04 4.60 -11.10
C CYS A 136 16.91 4.69 -12.37
N MET A 137 16.29 5.05 -13.50
CA MET A 137 16.93 5.07 -14.83
C MET A 137 17.44 6.44 -15.27
N ASP A 138 17.35 7.47 -14.43
CA ASP A 138 17.71 8.84 -14.81
C ASP A 138 19.17 8.96 -15.27
N ASP A 139 20.08 8.21 -14.65
CA ASP A 139 21.49 8.17 -15.03
C ASP A 139 21.79 7.24 -16.20
N CYS A 140 20.85 6.36 -16.56
CA CYS A 140 20.93 5.48 -17.72
C CYS A 140 20.55 6.18 -19.02
N ASN A 141 19.66 7.19 -18.94
CA ASN A 141 19.22 7.99 -20.09
C ASN A 141 20.35 8.82 -20.72
N LYS A 142 21.51 8.92 -20.05
CA LYS A 142 22.71 9.61 -20.54
C LYS A 142 23.58 8.72 -21.45
N VAL A 143 23.25 7.44 -21.59
CA VAL A 143 23.94 6.48 -22.47
C VAL A 143 23.02 6.14 -23.64
N GLU A 144 23.52 6.21 -24.88
CA GLU A 144 22.74 5.82 -26.07
C GLU A 144 22.23 4.38 -25.92
N GLY A 145 20.90 4.19 -25.83
CA GLY A 145 20.30 2.88 -25.64
C GLY A 145 19.00 2.83 -24.82
N GLY A 146 18.66 3.87 -24.04
CA GLY A 146 17.39 3.97 -23.29
C GLY A 146 17.15 2.83 -22.28
N ALA A 147 16.07 2.89 -21.50
CA ALA A 147 15.70 1.79 -20.61
C ALA A 147 15.17 0.57 -21.41
N SER A 148 15.54 -0.66 -21.01
CA SER A 148 14.91 -1.86 -21.56
C SER A 148 13.38 -1.83 -21.30
N PRO A 149 12.52 -2.24 -22.24
CA PRO A 149 11.07 -2.26 -22.02
C PRO A 149 10.67 -2.98 -20.73
N ASP A 150 11.34 -4.09 -20.41
CA ASP A 150 11.06 -4.89 -19.22
C ASP A 150 11.34 -4.15 -17.90
N ILE A 151 12.34 -3.25 -17.86
CA ILE A 151 12.61 -2.44 -16.66
C ILE A 151 11.60 -1.29 -16.55
N ALA A 152 11.17 -0.71 -17.68
CA ALA A 152 10.16 0.34 -17.70
C ALA A 152 8.81 -0.18 -17.17
N ASP A 153 8.41 -1.40 -17.57
CA ASP A 153 7.19 -2.04 -17.07
C ASP A 153 7.23 -2.25 -15.55
N ARG A 154 8.38 -2.64 -15.01
CA ARG A 154 8.58 -2.83 -13.56
C ARG A 154 8.54 -1.52 -12.77
N ILE A 155 9.14 -0.46 -13.31
CA ILE A 155 9.06 0.89 -12.75
C ILE A 155 7.59 1.34 -12.71
N GLN A 156 6.87 1.18 -13.82
CA GLN A 156 5.47 1.53 -13.90
C GLN A 156 4.61 0.71 -12.90
N GLU A 157 4.92 -0.57 -12.74
CA GLU A 157 4.24 -1.45 -11.80
C GLU A 157 4.42 -1.00 -10.35
N LEU A 158 5.66 -0.73 -9.92
CA LEU A 158 5.92 -0.16 -8.59
C LEU A 158 5.18 1.18 -8.42
N GLY A 159 5.23 2.06 -9.44
CA GLY A 159 4.55 3.34 -9.42
C GLY A 159 3.02 3.24 -9.29
N LYS A 160 2.39 2.19 -9.84
CA LYS A 160 0.96 1.88 -9.64
C LYS A 160 0.70 1.42 -8.21
N LEU A 161 1.50 0.49 -7.70
CA LEU A 161 1.36 -0.05 -6.35
C LEU A 161 1.56 1.02 -5.28
N CYS A 162 2.59 1.87 -5.40
CA CYS A 162 2.79 3.01 -4.50
C CYS A 162 1.60 3.98 -4.56
N SER A 163 1.02 4.21 -5.74
CA SER A 163 -0.18 5.05 -5.85
C SER A 163 -1.40 4.47 -5.15
N ILE A 164 -1.59 3.15 -5.23
CA ILE A 164 -2.67 2.45 -4.52
C ILE A 164 -2.45 2.58 -3.02
N ALA A 165 -1.25 2.28 -2.56
CA ALA A 165 -0.90 2.41 -1.15
C ALA A 165 -1.15 3.81 -0.59
N LEU A 166 -0.67 4.85 -1.28
CA LEU A 166 -0.93 6.24 -0.91
C LEU A 166 -2.42 6.56 -0.83
N ALA A 167 -3.22 6.09 -1.79
CA ALA A 167 -4.65 6.32 -1.80
C ALA A 167 -5.37 5.64 -0.62
N LEU A 168 -5.02 4.38 -0.33
CA LEU A 168 -5.59 3.63 0.78
C LEU A 168 -5.16 4.16 2.15
N THR A 169 -3.88 4.53 2.33
CA THR A 169 -3.40 5.21 3.54
C THR A 169 -4.11 6.57 3.74
N ASN A 170 -4.39 7.29 2.66
CA ASN A 170 -5.12 8.54 2.74
C ASN A 170 -6.60 8.30 3.14
N ALA A 171 -7.24 7.27 2.58
CA ALA A 171 -8.60 6.88 2.94
C ALA A 171 -8.70 6.40 4.40
N SER A 172 -7.74 5.61 4.88
CA SER A 172 -7.73 5.12 6.26
C SER A 172 -7.68 6.26 7.29
N SER A 173 -6.87 7.30 7.03
CA SER A 173 -6.78 8.48 7.91
C SER A 173 -8.06 9.31 8.00
N ARG A 174 -8.89 9.33 6.94
CA ARG A 174 -10.18 10.02 6.95
C ARG A 174 -11.25 9.24 7.70
N ASN A 175 -11.21 7.91 7.60
CA ASN A 175 -12.19 7.04 8.27
C ASN A 175 -11.98 7.00 9.79
N SER A 176 -10.73 7.17 10.27
CA SER A 176 -10.43 7.26 11.70
C SER A 176 -10.85 8.59 12.36
N ALA A 177 -11.26 9.59 11.57
CA ALA A 177 -11.69 10.91 12.06
C ALA A 177 -13.21 11.08 12.13
N ALA A 178 -13.99 10.06 11.75
CA ALA A 178 -15.46 10.01 11.79
C ALA A 178 -15.96 9.08 12.90
#